data_AF-F6N2C1-F1
#
_entry.id   AF-F6N2C1-F1
#
_cell.length_a   1.000
_cell.length_b   1.000
_cell.length_c   1.000
_cell.angle_alpha   90.00
_cell.angle_beta   90.00
_cell.angle_gamma   90.00
#
_symmetry.space_group_name_H-M   'P 1'
#
loop_
_entity.id
_entity.type
_entity.pdbx_description
1 polymer ?
#
loop_
_entity_poly.entity_id
_entity_poly.type
_entity_poly.pdbx_seq_one_letter_code
_entity_poly.pdbx_strand_id
1 'polypeptide(L)'
;AAVKEFFGSSQLSQFMDQNNPLSEITHKRRISALGPGGLTRERAGFEVRDVHPTHYGRVCPIETPEGPNIGLINSLSVYAQTNEYGFLETPYRKVTDGVVTDEIHYLSAIEEGNYVIAQANSNLDDEGHFVEDLVTCRSKGESSLFSRDQVDYMDVSTQQVVSVGASLIPFLEHDDANRALMGANMQRQAVPTLRADKPLVGTGMERAVAVDSGVTAVAKRGGTVQYVDASRIVIKVNEDEMYPGEAGIDIYNLTKYTRSNQNTCINQ
;
A
#
# COMPACT_ATOMS: atom_id res chain seq x y z
N ALA A 1 -28.37 15.77 -12.70
CA ALA A 1 -27.56 15.82 -13.93
C ALA A 1 -26.05 15.86 -13.59
N ALA A 2 -25.59 16.86 -12.83
CA ALA A 2 -24.18 17.04 -12.46
C ALA A 2 -23.46 15.81 -11.86
N VAL A 3 -24.13 15.05 -10.97
CA VAL A 3 -23.51 13.82 -10.39
C VAL A 3 -23.21 12.77 -11.45
N LYS A 4 -24.13 12.55 -12.41
CA LYS A 4 -23.91 11.59 -13.50
C LYS A 4 -22.80 12.05 -14.44
N GLU A 5 -22.69 13.36 -14.66
CA GLU A 5 -21.64 13.95 -15.48
C GLU A 5 -20.26 13.81 -14.82
N PHE A 6 -20.17 13.98 -13.50
CA PHE A 6 -18.94 13.71 -12.76
C PHE A 6 -18.48 12.25 -12.89
N PHE A 7 -19.36 11.27 -12.63
CA PHE A 7 -18.99 9.85 -12.72
C PHE A 7 -18.83 9.36 -14.16
N GLY A 8 -19.47 9.98 -15.16
CA GLY A 8 -19.43 9.55 -16.55
C GLY A 8 -18.30 10.19 -17.38
N SER A 9 -17.93 11.44 -17.09
CA SER A 9 -17.07 12.25 -17.97
C SER A 9 -15.83 12.84 -17.28
N SER A 10 -15.68 12.68 -15.96
CA SER A 10 -14.48 13.16 -15.25
C SER A 10 -13.25 12.36 -15.65
N GLN A 11 -12.10 13.04 -15.80
CA GLN A 11 -10.80 12.40 -16.03
C GLN A 11 -10.39 11.46 -14.90
N LEU A 12 -10.90 11.66 -13.68
CA LEU A 12 -10.61 10.83 -12.52
C LEU A 12 -11.55 9.62 -12.41
N SER A 13 -12.69 9.63 -13.13
CA SER A 13 -13.59 8.48 -13.20
C SER A 13 -13.18 7.61 -14.39
N GLN A 14 -12.35 6.60 -14.11
CA GLN A 14 -11.75 5.74 -15.12
C GLN A 14 -12.28 4.31 -14.98
N PHE A 15 -12.24 3.55 -16.07
CA PHE A 15 -12.48 2.11 -15.99
C PHE A 15 -11.43 1.47 -15.10
N MET A 16 -11.87 0.63 -14.18
CA MET A 16 -10.96 -0.05 -13.27
C MET A 16 -10.07 -1.03 -14.05
N ASP A 17 -8.76 -0.88 -13.89
CA ASP A 17 -7.75 -1.86 -14.33
C ASP A 17 -7.90 -3.19 -13.55
N GLN A 18 -8.56 -4.17 -14.16
CA GLN A 18 -8.85 -5.51 -13.62
C GLN A 18 -8.07 -6.61 -14.36
N ASN A 19 -6.84 -6.34 -14.77
CA ASN A 19 -5.97 -7.38 -15.33
C ASN A 19 -5.75 -8.49 -14.31
N ASN A 20 -5.38 -8.10 -13.08
CA ASN A 20 -5.13 -8.98 -11.95
C ASN A 20 -5.43 -8.23 -10.62
N PRO A 21 -5.42 -8.92 -9.46
CA PRO A 21 -5.76 -8.31 -8.17
C PRO A 21 -4.85 -7.14 -7.77
N LEU A 22 -3.55 -7.22 -8.10
CA LEU A 22 -2.58 -6.14 -7.82
C LEU A 22 -2.90 -4.88 -8.64
N SER A 23 -3.29 -5.05 -9.90
CA SER A 23 -3.69 -3.95 -10.77
C SER A 23 -4.87 -3.18 -10.18
N GLU A 24 -5.86 -3.90 -9.65
CA GLU A 24 -7.05 -3.30 -9.03
C GLU A 24 -6.70 -2.52 -7.76
N ILE A 25 -5.96 -3.13 -6.83
CA ILE A 25 -5.63 -2.48 -5.56
C ILE A 25 -4.72 -1.25 -5.78
N THR A 26 -3.77 -1.34 -6.71
CA THR A 26 -2.87 -0.23 -7.02
C THR A 26 -3.63 0.90 -7.70
N HIS A 27 -4.59 0.60 -8.58
CA HIS A 27 -5.39 1.63 -9.22
C HIS A 27 -6.24 2.41 -8.22
N LYS A 28 -6.82 1.73 -7.21
CA LYS A 28 -7.56 2.37 -6.11
C LYS A 28 -6.68 3.25 -5.23
N ARG A 29 -5.39 2.91 -5.09
CA ARG A 29 -4.38 3.64 -4.29
C ARG A 29 -3.57 4.65 -5.09
N ARG A 30 -4.03 5.02 -6.30
CA ARG A 30 -3.34 5.93 -7.20
C ARG A 30 -3.68 7.39 -6.89
N ILE A 31 -2.66 8.24 -6.88
CA ILE A 31 -2.79 9.69 -6.71
C ILE A 31 -2.42 10.35 -8.04
N SER A 32 -3.21 11.34 -8.46
CA SER A 32 -3.02 12.06 -9.72
C SER A 32 -2.94 13.56 -9.46
N ALA A 33 -1.87 14.19 -9.96
CA ALA A 33 -1.77 15.65 -10.04
C ALA A 33 -2.57 16.24 -11.22
N LEU A 34 -3.05 15.38 -12.13
CA LEU A 34 -3.91 15.73 -13.26
C LEU A 34 -5.38 15.71 -12.85
N GLY A 35 -6.21 16.52 -13.51
CA GLY A 35 -7.66 16.55 -13.32
C GLY A 35 -8.21 17.96 -13.10
N PRO A 36 -9.52 18.10 -12.87
CA PRO A 36 -10.13 19.40 -12.53
C PRO A 36 -9.46 20.02 -11.30
N GLY A 37 -8.91 21.24 -11.43
CA GLY A 37 -8.19 21.93 -10.35
C GLY A 37 -6.72 21.49 -10.18
N GLY A 38 -6.27 20.50 -10.94
CA GLY A 38 -4.88 20.04 -10.96
C GLY A 38 -4.04 20.68 -12.07
N LEU A 39 -2.89 20.08 -12.33
CA LEU A 39 -1.96 20.48 -13.38
C LEU A 39 -2.38 19.89 -14.73
N THR A 40 -2.03 20.57 -15.81
CA THR A 40 -2.06 19.99 -17.16
C THR A 40 -0.67 19.46 -17.53
N ARG A 41 -0.61 18.43 -18.37
CA ARG A 41 0.67 17.80 -18.78
C ARG A 41 1.67 18.80 -19.36
N GLU A 42 1.19 19.79 -20.11
CA GLU A 42 1.98 20.83 -20.77
C GLU A 42 2.50 21.89 -19.80
N ARG A 43 1.79 22.14 -18.69
CA ARG A 43 2.17 23.12 -17.68
C ARG A 43 2.97 22.52 -16.53
N ALA A 44 2.99 21.19 -16.42
CA ALA A 44 3.77 20.50 -15.40
C ALA A 44 5.26 20.48 -15.78
N GLY A 45 6.01 21.42 -15.20
CA GLY A 45 7.46 21.50 -15.31
C GLY A 45 8.20 20.34 -14.63
N PHE A 46 9.53 20.41 -14.64
CA PHE A 46 10.38 19.38 -14.05
C PHE A 46 10.20 19.29 -12.51
N GLU A 47 10.10 20.44 -11.84
CA GLU A 47 10.06 20.54 -10.37
C GLU A 47 8.93 19.74 -9.71
N VAL A 48 7.75 19.68 -10.35
CA VAL A 48 6.57 18.96 -9.83
C VAL A 48 6.59 17.47 -10.16
N ARG A 49 7.50 17.03 -11.03
CA ARG A 49 7.66 15.62 -11.42
C ARG A 49 8.77 14.93 -10.64
N ASP A 50 9.64 15.72 -10.02
CA ASP A 50 10.78 15.20 -9.27
C ASP A 50 10.34 14.60 -7.93
N VAL A 51 11.17 13.72 -7.40
CA VAL A 51 10.92 13.07 -6.11
C VAL A 51 11.34 14.02 -5.00
N HIS A 52 10.36 14.51 -4.24
CA HIS A 52 10.61 15.37 -3.10
C HIS A 52 10.91 14.55 -1.83
N PRO A 53 11.81 14.97 -0.94
CA PRO A 53 12.12 14.25 0.31
C PRO A 53 10.89 13.94 1.19
N THR A 54 9.88 14.81 1.18
CA THR A 54 8.63 14.60 1.95
C THR A 54 7.76 13.46 1.41
N HIS A 55 8.05 12.92 0.23
CA HIS A 55 7.39 11.72 -0.29
C HIS A 55 7.72 10.48 0.55
N TYR A 56 8.80 10.50 1.33
CA TYR A 56 9.20 9.39 2.19
C TYR A 56 8.02 8.90 3.06
N GLY A 57 7.71 7.61 2.96
CA GLY A 57 6.62 7.00 3.72
C GLY A 57 5.20 7.38 3.27
N ARG A 58 5.04 8.29 2.30
CA ARG A 58 3.75 8.85 1.84
C ARG A 58 3.43 8.47 0.42
N VAL A 59 4.34 8.75 -0.51
CA VAL A 59 4.20 8.50 -1.94
C VAL A 59 5.38 7.66 -2.40
N CYS A 60 5.12 6.57 -3.11
CA CYS A 60 6.18 5.69 -3.54
C CYS A 60 7.06 6.39 -4.59
N PRO A 61 8.39 6.45 -4.38
CA PRO A 61 9.30 7.09 -5.33
C PRO A 61 9.57 6.25 -6.58
N ILE A 62 9.21 4.96 -6.57
CA ILE A 62 9.51 4.00 -7.65
C ILE A 62 8.30 3.84 -8.58
N GLU A 63 7.09 3.75 -8.03
CA GLU A 63 5.90 3.40 -8.80
C GLU A 63 5.21 4.62 -9.40
N THR A 64 5.64 4.97 -10.62
CA THR A 64 5.03 5.95 -11.51
C THR A 64 4.97 5.40 -12.94
N PRO A 65 3.99 5.78 -13.77
CA PRO A 65 4.01 5.46 -15.19
C PRO A 65 5.24 6.04 -15.89
N GLU A 66 5.76 5.30 -16.87
CA GLU A 66 6.79 5.79 -17.78
C GLU A 66 6.21 6.80 -18.80
N GLY A 67 7.08 7.64 -19.35
CA GLY A 67 6.73 8.56 -20.43
C GLY A 67 6.08 9.87 -19.95
N PRO A 68 5.08 10.41 -20.68
CA PRO A 68 4.61 11.79 -20.46
C PRO A 68 4.02 12.08 -19.07
N ASN A 69 3.59 11.04 -18.34
CA ASN A 69 2.94 11.15 -17.03
C ASN A 69 3.88 10.89 -15.84
N ILE A 70 5.19 10.70 -16.08
CA ILE A 70 6.16 10.47 -15.00
C ILE A 70 6.09 11.56 -13.94
N GLY A 71 5.99 11.15 -12.66
CA GLY A 71 5.89 12.03 -11.50
C GLY A 71 4.51 12.68 -11.29
N LEU A 72 3.62 12.64 -12.29
CA LEU A 72 2.27 13.22 -12.20
C LEU A 72 1.22 12.22 -11.70
N ILE A 73 1.55 10.94 -11.77
CA ILE A 73 0.74 9.85 -11.26
C ILE A 73 1.65 9.01 -10.39
N ASN A 74 1.34 8.94 -9.11
CA ASN A 74 2.11 8.16 -8.15
C ASN A 74 1.20 7.21 -7.38
N SER A 75 1.81 6.23 -6.73
CA SER A 75 1.13 5.26 -5.88
C SER A 75 1.30 5.63 -4.41
N LEU A 76 0.24 5.49 -3.62
CA LEU A 76 0.31 5.65 -2.17
C LEU A 76 1.23 4.59 -1.57
N SER A 77 2.11 4.98 -0.65
CA SER A 77 3.00 4.04 0.05
C SER A 77 2.20 3.08 0.94
N VAL A 78 2.83 1.99 1.42
CA VAL A 78 2.13 0.91 2.15
C VAL A 78 1.32 1.43 3.35
N TYR A 79 1.95 2.19 4.25
CA TYR A 79 1.31 2.65 5.51
C TYR A 79 0.83 4.09 5.47
N ALA A 80 0.94 4.77 4.33
CA ALA A 80 0.51 6.15 4.20
C ALA A 80 -1.01 6.29 4.37
N GLN A 81 -1.42 7.35 5.04
CA GLN A 81 -2.82 7.69 5.29
C GLN A 81 -3.07 9.16 4.98
N THR A 82 -4.34 9.52 4.80
CA THR A 82 -4.80 10.90 4.71
C THR A 82 -5.35 11.36 6.06
N ASN A 83 -4.87 12.49 6.55
CA ASN A 83 -5.33 13.08 7.81
C ASN A 83 -6.67 13.82 7.65
N GLU A 84 -7.20 14.37 8.75
CA GLU A 84 -8.50 15.08 8.78
C GLU A 84 -8.58 16.28 7.81
N TYR A 85 -7.45 16.88 7.47
CA TYR A 85 -7.36 18.03 6.58
C TYR A 85 -7.08 17.66 5.11
N GLY A 86 -6.89 16.38 4.81
CA GLY A 86 -6.57 15.92 3.45
C GLY A 86 -5.07 15.84 3.13
N PHE A 87 -4.18 16.03 4.10
CA PHE A 87 -2.73 15.87 3.90
C PHE A 87 -2.29 14.42 4.13
N LEU A 88 -1.21 14.03 3.45
CA LEU A 88 -0.60 12.72 3.63
C LEU A 88 0.25 12.67 4.90
N GLU A 89 0.05 11.62 5.68
CA GLU A 89 0.77 11.29 6.89
C GLU A 89 1.30 9.86 6.83
N THR A 90 2.33 9.59 7.62
CA THR A 90 2.98 8.28 7.70
C THR A 90 3.27 7.96 9.16
N PRO A 91 3.16 6.68 9.57
CA PRO A 91 3.33 6.32 10.97
C PRO A 91 4.80 6.21 11.37
N TYR A 92 5.10 6.64 12.59
CA TYR A 92 6.40 6.53 13.23
C TYR A 92 6.27 6.01 14.66
N ARG A 93 7.25 5.23 15.12
CA ARG A 93 7.40 4.82 16.52
C ARG A 93 8.03 5.95 17.30
N LYS A 94 7.44 6.32 18.43
CA LYS A 94 7.98 7.37 19.29
C LYS A 94 9.16 6.86 20.09
N VAL A 95 10.20 7.68 20.22
CA VAL A 95 11.35 7.42 21.09
C VAL A 95 11.23 8.32 22.32
N THR A 96 11.33 7.72 23.51
CA THR A 96 11.26 8.45 24.79
C THR A 96 12.44 8.05 25.65
N ASP A 97 13.24 9.03 26.08
CA ASP A 97 14.41 8.82 26.94
C ASP A 97 15.39 7.75 26.40
N GLY A 98 15.57 7.70 25.07
CA GLY A 98 16.45 6.76 24.39
C GLY A 98 15.87 5.37 24.13
N VAL A 99 14.62 5.11 24.54
CA VAL A 99 13.90 3.86 24.31
C VAL A 99 12.90 4.02 23.16
N VAL A 100 12.98 3.15 22.16
CA VAL A 100 11.99 3.07 21.08
C VAL A 100 10.73 2.37 21.57
N THR A 101 9.63 3.11 21.63
CA THR A 101 8.35 2.61 22.13
C THR A 101 7.50 1.96 21.03
N ASP A 102 6.44 1.25 21.43
CA ASP A 102 5.41 0.74 20.52
C ASP A 102 4.27 1.75 20.27
N GLU A 103 4.38 2.97 20.82
CA GLU A 103 3.45 4.05 20.54
C GLU A 103 3.66 4.58 19.12
N ILE A 104 2.62 4.48 18.28
CA ILE A 104 2.66 4.91 16.89
C ILE A 104 1.99 6.27 16.74
N HIS A 105 2.72 7.24 16.22
CA HIS A 105 2.20 8.55 15.84
C HIS A 105 2.24 8.73 14.32
N TYR A 106 1.13 9.17 13.74
CA TYR A 106 1.08 9.61 12.36
C TYR A 106 1.55 11.05 12.27
N LEU A 107 2.57 11.31 11.44
CA LEU A 107 3.09 12.65 11.24
C LEU A 107 2.86 13.10 9.80
N SER A 108 2.33 14.30 9.65
CA SER A 108 2.27 15.00 8.37
C SER A 108 3.66 15.46 7.93
N ALA A 109 3.81 15.81 6.64
CA ALA A 109 5.08 16.31 6.13
C ALA A 109 5.57 17.60 6.83
N ILE A 110 4.65 18.37 7.40
CA ILE A 110 4.95 19.63 8.12
C ILE A 110 5.51 19.32 9.51
N GLU A 111 4.91 18.36 10.21
CA GLU A 111 5.35 17.95 11.55
C GLU A 111 6.68 17.18 11.48
N GLU A 112 6.83 16.30 10.48
CA GLU A 112 8.02 15.48 10.28
C GLU A 112 9.31 16.32 10.25
N GLY A 113 9.27 17.50 9.63
CA GLY A 113 10.45 18.36 9.48
C GLY A 113 11.02 18.91 10.78
N ASN A 114 10.28 18.85 11.90
CA ASN A 114 10.74 19.35 13.19
C ASN A 114 11.45 18.29 14.05
N TYR A 115 11.33 17.02 13.68
CA TYR A 115 11.84 15.90 14.47
C TYR A 115 13.07 15.25 13.83
N VAL A 116 13.81 14.49 14.63
CA VAL A 116 14.89 13.61 14.17
C VAL A 116 14.38 12.17 14.11
N ILE A 117 14.43 11.57 12.92
CA ILE A 117 13.81 10.26 12.65
C ILE A 117 14.86 9.23 12.26
N ALA A 118 14.97 8.17 13.06
CA ALA A 118 15.85 7.04 12.79
C ALA A 118 15.28 6.09 11.72
N GLN A 119 16.19 5.42 11.01
CA GLN A 119 15.83 4.42 10.00
C GLN A 119 15.33 3.11 10.64
N ALA A 120 14.44 2.40 9.95
CA ALA A 120 13.84 1.15 10.43
C ALA A 120 14.85 0.01 10.66
N ASN A 121 16.01 0.07 10.02
CA ASN A 121 17.08 -0.93 10.09
C ASN A 121 18.15 -0.62 11.17
N SER A 122 17.94 0.42 11.99
CA SER A 122 18.83 0.71 13.12
C SER A 122 18.73 -0.42 14.15
N ASN A 123 19.86 -0.89 14.67
CA ASN A 123 19.88 -2.00 15.61
C ASN A 123 19.40 -1.56 17.00
N LEU A 124 18.49 -2.35 17.59
CA LEU A 124 17.98 -2.13 18.93
C LEU A 124 18.41 -3.29 19.85
N ASP A 125 18.59 -2.99 21.13
CA ASP A 125 18.74 -4.00 22.18
C ASP A 125 17.38 -4.58 22.64
N ASP A 126 17.41 -5.57 23.54
CA ASP A 126 16.21 -6.23 24.06
C ASP A 126 15.30 -5.30 24.88
N GLU A 127 15.83 -4.17 25.36
CA GLU A 127 15.10 -3.15 26.11
C GLU A 127 14.59 -2.01 25.20
N GLY A 128 14.93 -2.03 23.91
CA GLY A 128 14.49 -1.07 22.90
C GLY A 128 15.39 0.15 22.73
N HIS A 129 16.61 0.16 23.26
CA HIS A 129 17.58 1.23 23.04
C HIS A 129 18.40 1.00 21.77
N PHE A 130 18.90 2.08 21.17
CA PHE A 130 19.86 1.98 20.07
C PHE A 130 21.18 1.40 20.55
N VAL A 131 21.68 0.39 19.82
CA VAL A 131 22.95 -0.29 20.11
C VAL A 131 24.14 0.63 19.85
N GLU A 132 24.08 1.41 18.77
CA GLU A 132 25.11 2.37 18.40
C GLU A 132 24.94 3.73 19.10
N ASP A 133 26.04 4.38 19.47
CA ASP A 133 26.03 5.72 20.08
C ASP A 133 25.56 6.80 19.07
N LEU A 134 25.89 6.61 17.80
CA LEU A 134 25.51 7.47 16.69
C LEU A 134 24.65 6.70 15.69
N VAL A 135 23.43 7.18 15.48
CA VAL A 135 22.42 6.52 14.64
C VAL A 135 22.18 7.36 13.39
N THR A 136 22.08 6.69 12.23
CA THR A 136 21.72 7.35 10.97
C THR A 136 20.26 7.78 11.02
N CYS A 137 20.05 9.10 11.03
CA CYS A 137 18.72 9.68 11.09
C CYS A 137 18.53 10.71 9.98
N ARG A 138 17.27 11.07 9.73
CA ARG A 138 16.91 12.18 8.86
C ARG A 138 16.28 13.29 9.67
N SER A 139 16.61 14.53 9.31
CA SER A 139 15.99 15.73 9.84
C SER A 139 16.02 16.83 8.78
N LYS A 140 14.91 17.56 8.63
CA LYS A 140 14.77 18.68 7.68
C LYS A 140 15.18 18.37 6.23
N GLY A 141 14.97 17.12 5.80
CA GLY A 141 15.27 16.68 4.43
C GLY A 141 16.72 16.23 4.19
N GLU A 142 17.59 16.31 5.19
CA GLU A 142 18.96 15.82 5.11
C GLU A 142 19.16 14.59 6.01
N SER A 143 20.08 13.71 5.62
CA SER A 143 20.45 12.52 6.40
C SER A 143 21.84 12.71 7.00
N SER A 144 21.98 12.50 8.30
CA SER A 144 23.25 12.60 9.02
C SER A 144 23.24 11.69 10.25
N LEU A 145 24.38 11.64 10.95
CA LEU A 145 24.51 10.89 12.20
C LEU A 145 24.09 11.78 13.37
N PHE A 146 23.20 11.26 14.21
CA PHE A 146 22.74 11.91 15.44
C PHE A 146 23.07 11.03 16.64
N SER A 147 23.24 11.64 17.82
CA SER A 147 23.31 10.87 19.07
C SER A 147 21.98 10.16 19.30
N ARG A 148 22.02 8.95 19.86
CA ARG A 148 20.80 8.18 20.21
C ARG A 148 19.81 8.97 21.08
N ASP A 149 20.31 9.86 21.94
CA ASP A 149 19.47 10.69 22.83
C ASP A 149 18.78 11.86 22.09
N GLN A 150 19.18 12.15 20.86
CA GLN A 150 18.58 13.21 20.03
C GLN A 150 17.48 12.69 19.10
N VAL A 151 17.26 11.38 19.06
CA VAL A 151 16.26 10.75 18.19
C VAL A 151 14.89 10.86 18.82
N ASP A 152 13.94 11.45 18.11
CA ASP A 152 12.56 11.63 18.58
C ASP A 152 11.64 10.49 18.10
N TYR A 153 11.89 9.96 16.90
CA TYR A 153 11.05 8.97 16.24
C TYR A 153 11.87 7.95 15.46
N MET A 154 11.25 6.82 15.12
CA MET A 154 11.82 5.77 14.27
C MET A 154 10.78 5.28 13.26
N ASP A 155 11.23 4.91 12.06
CA ASP A 155 10.40 4.25 11.06
C ASP A 155 9.76 2.96 11.61
N VAL A 156 8.49 2.69 11.26
CA VAL A 156 7.76 1.49 11.72
C VAL A 156 8.22 0.23 10.99
N SER A 157 8.54 0.36 9.70
CA SER A 157 8.93 -0.77 8.85
C SER A 157 9.79 -0.31 7.68
N THR A 158 10.73 -1.15 7.25
CA THR A 158 11.53 -0.92 6.04
C THR A 158 10.65 -0.85 4.78
N GLN A 159 9.47 -1.48 4.79
CA GLN A 159 8.52 -1.47 3.67
C GLN A 159 7.71 -0.17 3.58
N GLN A 160 7.80 0.74 4.55
CA GLN A 160 6.94 1.93 4.58
C GLN A 160 7.20 2.91 3.44
N VAL A 161 8.39 2.89 2.86
CA VAL A 161 8.84 3.83 1.80
C VAL A 161 8.27 3.47 0.42
N VAL A 162 7.89 2.22 0.22
CA VAL A 162 7.48 1.68 -1.09
C VAL A 162 5.97 1.55 -1.19
N SER A 163 5.46 1.36 -2.41
CA SER A 163 4.05 1.05 -2.66
C SER A 163 3.77 -0.44 -2.51
N VAL A 164 2.48 -0.78 -2.58
CA VAL A 164 2.01 -2.17 -2.62
C VAL A 164 2.60 -2.94 -3.81
N GLY A 165 2.74 -2.31 -4.99
CA GLY A 165 3.38 -2.95 -6.15
C GLY A 165 4.85 -3.23 -5.94
N ALA A 166 5.63 -2.19 -5.59
CA ALA A 166 7.07 -2.35 -5.39
C ALA A 166 7.43 -3.28 -4.22
N SER A 167 6.60 -3.32 -3.15
CA SER A 167 6.81 -4.21 -2.00
C SER A 167 6.66 -5.71 -2.32
N LEU A 168 6.11 -6.09 -3.47
CA LEU A 168 6.04 -7.48 -3.93
C LEU A 168 7.30 -7.96 -4.66
N ILE A 169 8.26 -7.07 -4.95
CA ILE A 169 9.49 -7.42 -5.65
C ILE A 169 10.49 -7.94 -4.60
N PRO A 170 10.87 -9.24 -4.63
CA PRO A 170 11.92 -9.75 -3.75
C PRO A 170 13.27 -9.19 -4.18
N PHE A 171 14.18 -8.96 -3.22
CA PHE A 171 15.52 -8.42 -3.46
C PHE A 171 15.53 -7.04 -4.14
N LEU A 172 14.50 -6.23 -3.90
CA LEU A 172 14.37 -4.87 -4.44
C LEU A 172 15.61 -4.01 -4.18
N GLU A 173 16.28 -4.22 -3.05
CA GLU A 173 17.51 -3.53 -2.64
C GLU A 173 18.72 -3.82 -3.54
N HIS A 174 18.66 -4.86 -4.38
CA HIS A 174 19.70 -5.24 -5.34
C HIS A 174 19.40 -4.79 -6.78
N ASP A 175 18.21 -4.23 -7.03
CA ASP A 175 17.79 -3.75 -8.34
C ASP A 175 17.97 -2.23 -8.46
N ASP A 176 18.33 -1.75 -9.65
CA ASP A 176 18.30 -0.30 -9.90
C ASP A 176 16.86 0.23 -9.93
N ALA A 177 16.68 1.48 -9.53
CA ALA A 177 15.36 2.10 -9.40
C ALA A 177 14.54 2.11 -10.70
N ASN A 178 15.20 2.20 -11.87
CA ASN A 178 14.48 2.19 -13.15
C ASN A 178 13.95 0.79 -13.48
N ARG A 179 14.70 -0.27 -13.16
CA ARG A 179 14.23 -1.65 -13.31
C ARG A 179 13.14 -1.99 -12.33
N ALA A 180 13.25 -1.53 -11.09
CA ALA A 180 12.20 -1.66 -10.10
C ALA A 180 10.89 -0.98 -10.56
N LEU A 181 10.98 0.22 -11.13
CA LEU A 181 9.86 0.95 -11.72
C LEU A 181 9.20 0.15 -12.84
N MET A 182 9.99 -0.35 -13.80
CA MET A 182 9.48 -1.20 -14.88
C MET A 182 8.84 -2.47 -14.33
N GLY A 183 9.47 -3.10 -13.34
CA GLY A 183 8.99 -4.31 -12.66
C GLY A 183 7.60 -4.12 -12.06
N ALA A 184 7.44 -3.11 -11.22
CA ALA A 184 6.14 -2.79 -10.60
C ALA A 184 5.06 -2.48 -11.65
N ASN A 185 5.42 -1.74 -12.71
CA ASN A 185 4.50 -1.43 -13.80
C ASN A 185 4.10 -2.66 -14.63
N MET A 186 5.03 -3.57 -14.89
CA MET A 186 4.77 -4.82 -15.62
C MET A 186 3.94 -5.80 -14.80
N GLN A 187 4.12 -5.87 -13.48
CA GLN A 187 3.32 -6.73 -12.59
C GLN A 187 1.81 -6.44 -12.71
N ARG A 188 1.41 -5.18 -12.93
CA ARG A 188 -0.01 -4.79 -13.12
C ARG A 188 -0.61 -5.26 -14.45
N GLN A 189 0.22 -5.71 -15.40
CA GLN A 189 -0.20 -6.15 -16.72
C GLN A 189 -0.23 -7.68 -16.85
N ALA A 190 0.27 -8.40 -15.85
CA ALA A 190 0.24 -9.86 -15.84
C ALA A 190 -1.22 -10.38 -15.86
N VAL A 191 -1.54 -11.23 -16.82
CA VAL A 191 -2.87 -11.84 -16.92
C VAL A 191 -2.90 -13.14 -16.11
N PRO A 192 -3.94 -13.38 -15.29
CA PRO A 192 -4.10 -14.62 -14.54
C PRO A 192 -4.05 -15.85 -15.46
N THR A 193 -3.23 -16.82 -15.08
CA THR A 193 -3.14 -18.12 -15.75
C THR A 193 -4.34 -19.00 -15.42
N LEU A 194 -4.59 -20.03 -16.25
CA LEU A 194 -5.67 -20.99 -16.00
C LEU A 194 -5.55 -21.69 -14.63
N ARG A 195 -4.32 -21.96 -14.21
CA ARG A 195 -3.98 -22.50 -12.90
C ARG A 195 -3.08 -21.50 -12.20
N ALA A 196 -3.54 -20.99 -11.05
CA ALA A 196 -2.73 -20.15 -10.20
C ALA A 196 -1.58 -20.97 -9.62
N ASP A 197 -0.38 -20.41 -9.66
CA ASP A 197 0.79 -20.95 -9.00
C ASP A 197 1.32 -19.93 -8.01
N LYS A 198 1.81 -20.40 -6.86
CA LYS A 198 2.31 -19.52 -5.80
C LYS A 198 3.75 -19.12 -6.14
N PRO A 199 4.16 -17.87 -5.86
CA PRO A 199 5.57 -17.52 -5.97
C PRO A 199 6.37 -18.35 -4.97
N LEU A 200 7.41 -19.04 -5.45
CA LEU A 200 8.33 -19.78 -4.58
C LEU A 200 9.23 -18.84 -3.77
N VAL A 201 9.52 -17.66 -4.32
CA VAL A 201 10.24 -16.56 -3.67
C VAL A 201 9.29 -15.37 -3.64
N GLY A 202 8.90 -14.95 -2.44
CA GLY A 202 7.98 -13.84 -2.21
C GLY A 202 8.42 -12.99 -1.02
N THR A 203 7.63 -11.98 -0.71
CA THR A 203 7.95 -10.94 0.29
C THR A 203 7.07 -11.00 1.55
N GLY A 204 5.96 -11.74 1.49
CA GLY A 204 4.93 -11.80 2.52
C GLY A 204 3.75 -10.87 2.23
N MET A 205 3.91 -9.88 1.34
CA MET A 205 2.85 -8.95 0.93
C MET A 205 1.76 -9.61 0.07
N GLU A 206 2.03 -10.78 -0.52
CA GLU A 206 1.12 -11.48 -1.43
C GLU A 206 -0.22 -11.80 -0.75
N ARG A 207 -0.18 -12.18 0.54
CA ARG A 207 -1.39 -12.47 1.31
C ARG A 207 -2.22 -11.21 1.52
N ALA A 208 -1.60 -10.11 1.94
CA ALA A 208 -2.28 -8.84 2.17
C ALA A 208 -2.97 -8.37 0.89
N VAL A 209 -2.26 -8.39 -0.24
CA VAL A 209 -2.82 -8.01 -1.54
C VAL A 209 -3.99 -8.91 -1.97
N ALA A 210 -3.88 -10.22 -1.79
CA ALA A 210 -4.94 -11.15 -2.18
C ALA A 210 -6.22 -10.93 -1.34
N VAL A 211 -6.07 -10.76 -0.03
CA VAL A 211 -7.20 -10.56 0.90
C VAL A 211 -7.84 -9.18 0.71
N ASP A 212 -7.03 -8.13 0.69
CA ASP A 212 -7.54 -6.74 0.69
C ASP A 212 -8.05 -6.28 -0.68
N SER A 213 -7.70 -6.97 -1.76
CA SER A 213 -8.24 -6.68 -3.09
C SER A 213 -9.73 -7.04 -3.23
N GLY A 214 -10.25 -7.93 -2.38
CA GLY A 214 -11.64 -8.38 -2.42
C GLY A 214 -11.95 -9.43 -3.49
N VAL A 215 -10.93 -9.93 -4.20
CA VAL A 215 -11.09 -11.01 -5.19
C VAL A 215 -11.25 -12.39 -4.53
N THR A 216 -10.87 -12.55 -3.27
CA THR A 216 -11.02 -13.79 -2.50
C THR A 216 -12.27 -13.77 -1.63
N ALA A 217 -12.94 -14.92 -1.47
CA ALA A 217 -13.99 -15.08 -0.47
C ALA A 217 -13.38 -15.26 0.92
N VAL A 218 -13.56 -14.29 1.81
CA VAL A 218 -13.05 -14.30 3.19
C VAL A 218 -14.18 -14.66 4.16
N ALA A 219 -13.91 -15.59 5.07
CA ALA A 219 -14.86 -15.94 6.13
C ALA A 219 -15.04 -14.75 7.09
N LYS A 220 -16.28 -14.33 7.33
CA LYS A 220 -16.63 -13.26 8.25
C LYS A 220 -16.55 -13.70 9.71
N ARG A 221 -16.84 -14.98 9.96
CA ARG A 221 -16.89 -15.60 11.28
C ARG A 221 -16.18 -16.95 11.26
N GLY A 222 -15.61 -17.32 12.41
CA GLY A 222 -15.02 -18.62 12.64
C GLY A 222 -16.09 -19.72 12.64
N GLY A 223 -15.72 -20.89 12.13
CA GLY A 223 -16.66 -22.01 12.04
C GLY A 223 -16.08 -23.24 11.38
N THR A 224 -16.92 -24.26 11.26
CA THR A 224 -16.60 -25.49 10.54
C THR A 224 -17.29 -25.47 9.17
N VAL A 225 -16.55 -25.84 8.12
CA VAL A 225 -17.11 -25.93 6.77
C VAL A 225 -18.10 -27.11 6.72
N GLN A 226 -19.37 -26.81 6.50
CA GLN A 226 -20.44 -27.81 6.44
C GLN A 226 -20.62 -28.37 5.03
N TYR A 227 -20.46 -27.52 4.02
CA TYR A 227 -20.67 -27.89 2.62
C TYR A 227 -19.76 -27.07 1.70
N VAL A 228 -19.16 -27.76 0.72
CA VAL A 228 -18.32 -27.15 -0.32
C VAL A 228 -18.79 -27.64 -1.68
N ASP A 229 -19.03 -26.69 -2.57
CA ASP A 229 -19.27 -26.91 -3.98
C ASP A 229 -18.50 -25.88 -4.81
N ALA A 230 -18.35 -26.14 -6.10
CA ALA A 230 -17.72 -25.22 -7.04
C ALA A 230 -18.44 -23.86 -7.14
N SER A 231 -19.70 -23.76 -6.69
CA SER A 231 -20.53 -22.55 -6.75
C SER A 231 -20.70 -21.83 -5.41
N ARG A 232 -20.55 -22.53 -4.28
CA ARG A 232 -20.81 -21.97 -2.94
C ARG A 232 -20.10 -22.73 -1.83
N ILE A 233 -19.85 -22.03 -0.73
CA ILE A 233 -19.27 -22.57 0.50
C ILE A 233 -20.24 -22.23 1.65
N VAL A 234 -20.55 -23.22 2.48
CA VAL A 234 -21.42 -23.06 3.66
C VAL A 234 -20.61 -23.34 4.91
N ILE A 235 -20.58 -22.38 5.83
CA ILE A 235 -19.86 -22.44 7.09
C ILE A 235 -20.90 -22.48 8.22
N LYS A 236 -20.79 -23.49 9.09
CA LYS A 236 -21.48 -23.52 10.37
C LYS A 236 -20.66 -22.72 11.37
N VAL A 237 -21.21 -21.63 11.86
CA VAL A 237 -20.53 -20.67 12.75
C VAL A 237 -20.35 -21.29 14.13
N ASN A 238 -19.24 -20.96 14.80
CA ASN A 238 -18.99 -21.35 16.19
C ASN A 238 -20.02 -20.69 17.12
N GLU A 239 -20.39 -21.37 18.22
CA GLU A 239 -21.40 -20.84 19.15
C GLU A 239 -20.97 -19.50 19.78
N ASP A 240 -19.67 -19.30 20.00
CA ASP A 240 -19.11 -18.08 20.58
C ASP A 240 -19.29 -16.82 19.71
N GLU A 241 -19.38 -16.99 18.39
CA GLU A 241 -19.54 -15.92 17.40
C GLU A 241 -20.98 -15.82 16.85
N MET A 242 -21.90 -16.60 17.43
CA MET A 242 -23.28 -16.67 16.99
C MET A 242 -24.13 -15.57 17.63
N TYR A 243 -24.82 -14.78 16.82
CA TYR A 243 -25.79 -13.82 17.33
C TYR A 243 -27.09 -14.52 17.72
N PRO A 244 -27.68 -14.20 18.90
CA PRO A 244 -28.97 -14.76 19.30
C PRO A 244 -30.06 -14.46 18.27
N GLY A 245 -30.71 -15.52 17.77
CA GLY A 245 -31.79 -15.41 16.78
C GLY A 245 -31.35 -15.62 15.32
N GLU A 246 -30.06 -15.74 15.03
CA GLU A 246 -29.58 -16.16 13.71
C GLU A 246 -29.50 -17.69 13.58
N ALA A 247 -29.60 -18.20 12.35
CA ALA A 247 -29.54 -19.63 12.06
C ALA A 247 -28.15 -20.26 12.28
N GLY A 248 -27.10 -19.46 12.56
CA GLY A 248 -25.74 -19.94 12.78
C GLY A 248 -25.03 -20.50 11.54
N ILE A 249 -25.47 -20.11 10.34
CA ILE A 249 -24.93 -20.58 9.07
C ILE A 249 -24.61 -19.38 8.17
N ASP A 250 -23.36 -19.32 7.68
CA ASP A 250 -22.91 -18.36 6.68
C ASP A 250 -22.78 -19.02 5.31
N ILE A 251 -23.39 -18.42 4.29
CA ILE A 251 -23.35 -18.90 2.90
C ILE A 251 -22.56 -17.91 2.04
N TYR A 252 -21.50 -18.40 1.39
CA TYR A 252 -20.65 -17.65 0.49
C TYR A 252 -20.88 -18.15 -0.94
N ASN A 253 -21.49 -17.34 -1.80
CA ASN A 253 -21.66 -17.66 -3.22
C ASN A 253 -20.43 -17.19 -3.99
N LEU A 254 -19.88 -18.08 -4.81
CA LEU A 254 -18.66 -17.84 -5.58
C LEU A 254 -19.00 -17.27 -6.97
N THR A 255 -18.16 -16.36 -7.46
CA THR A 255 -18.28 -15.82 -8.81
C THR A 255 -17.65 -16.78 -9.82
N LYS A 256 -18.43 -17.23 -10.83
CA LYS A 256 -17.97 -18.20 -11.84
C LYS A 256 -17.84 -17.56 -13.22
N TYR A 257 -16.72 -17.81 -13.88
CA TYR A 257 -16.46 -17.50 -15.30
C TYR A 257 -17.08 -16.20 -15.82
N THR A 258 -16.82 -15.09 -15.13
CA THR A 258 -17.34 -13.76 -15.50
C THR A 258 -16.25 -12.96 -16.23
N ARG A 259 -16.65 -12.15 -17.21
CA ARG A 259 -15.74 -11.29 -17.99
C ARG A 259 -15.34 -10.05 -17.18
N SER A 260 -14.04 -9.73 -17.15
CA SER A 260 -13.51 -8.48 -16.59
C SER A 260 -13.53 -7.31 -17.61
N ASN A 261 -13.23 -6.10 -17.15
CA ASN A 261 -13.07 -4.93 -18.02
C ASN A 261 -12.02 -5.11 -19.13
N GLN A 262 -10.96 -5.89 -18.87
CA GLN A 262 -9.87 -6.14 -19.82
C GLN A 262 -10.02 -7.49 -20.57
N ASN A 263 -11.23 -8.05 -20.59
CA ASN A 263 -11.55 -9.32 -21.27
C ASN A 263 -10.83 -10.55 -20.68
N THR A 264 -10.36 -10.46 -19.44
CA THR A 264 -9.84 -11.60 -18.68
C THR A 264 -10.99 -12.35 -17.99
N CYS A 265 -10.68 -13.52 -17.42
CA CYS A 265 -11.65 -14.36 -16.71
C CYS A 265 -11.56 -14.13 -15.20
N ILE A 266 -12.68 -13.79 -14.57
CA ILE A 266 -12.83 -13.76 -13.10
C ILE A 266 -13.56 -15.03 -12.68
N ASN A 267 -12.89 -15.86 -11.89
CA ASN A 267 -13.42 -17.14 -11.42
C ASN A 267 -12.85 -17.48 -10.03
N GLN A 268 -13.74 -17.78 -9.09
CA GLN A 268 -13.44 -18.26 -7.74
C GLN A 268 -13.72 -19.75 -7.63
#